data_AF-A0A970EWU3-F1
#
_entry.id   AF-A0A970EWU3-F1
#
_cell.length_a   1.000
_cell.length_b   1.000
_cell.length_c   1.000
_cell.angle_alpha   90.00
_cell.angle_beta   90.00
_cell.angle_gamma   90.00
#
_symmetry.space_group_name_H-M   'P 1'
#
loop_
_entity.id
_entity.type
_entity.pdbx_description
1 polymer ?
#
loop_
_entity_poly.entity_id
_entity_poly.type
_entity_poly.pdbx_seq_one_letter_code
_entity_poly.pdbx_strand_id
1 'polypeptide(L)'
;MDNKGQKRATDGSVVLYGVPKVYYGAYGGVTPLPICVKAVANYMGIDLDYAEAIVNCGAAFRLTWNEKCWDGGNVDAIFSFDDPSKVYRCAIESLGYEFNMLGRSQSTEKSEFLDFIKARLDKGIPVIALGIIGPPEAGIITGYRDNGNTLLGWNLFQEVPEYAGTIGFDESGYYVTDKWWENRDTVAVMSLGEAAGKKFTLKTVVENAIEVMTPRRAGDHAKGGYAYDAWKRAILDESQFGKDMIRPLLAERIMCQADAMDCLADGRNNAYEYFRKLADESREQPLFGQIAEQFGEVKTCAIKMYQILGGWERGEKQMQALAERENRVEIGKLIDKCKAADEKALDLLHKLLQSL
;
A
#
# COMPACT_ATOMS: atom_id res chain seq x y z
N MET A 1 -5.30 -18.93 20.43
CA MET A 1 -6.69 -19.40 20.58
C MET A 1 -6.93 -20.50 19.54
N ASP A 2 -7.71 -21.54 19.87
CA ASP A 2 -7.92 -22.69 18.98
C ASP A 2 -8.83 -22.28 17.80
N ASN A 3 -8.27 -22.02 16.61
CA ASN A 3 -8.96 -21.56 15.39
C ASN A 3 -9.96 -22.58 14.79
N LYS A 4 -10.29 -23.67 15.50
CA LYS A 4 -11.12 -24.78 15.02
C LYS A 4 -12.58 -24.40 14.70
N GLY A 5 -13.09 -23.28 15.21
CA GLY A 5 -14.43 -22.78 14.87
C GLY A 5 -14.51 -21.93 13.59
N GLN A 6 -13.36 -21.48 13.07
CA GLN A 6 -13.27 -20.51 11.97
C GLN A 6 -12.96 -21.18 10.63
N LYS A 7 -12.23 -22.30 10.63
CA LYS A 7 -11.95 -23.08 9.42
C LYS A 7 -13.04 -24.12 9.17
N ARG A 8 -13.69 -24.07 8.00
CA ARG A 8 -14.54 -25.16 7.49
C ARG A 8 -13.83 -25.89 6.37
N ALA A 9 -13.74 -27.21 6.48
CA ALA A 9 -13.13 -28.07 5.48
C ALA A 9 -14.11 -29.16 5.06
N THR A 10 -14.22 -29.38 3.76
CA THR A 10 -14.92 -30.51 3.13
C THR A 10 -14.03 -31.09 2.05
N ASP A 11 -14.46 -32.18 1.42
CA ASP A 11 -13.72 -32.70 0.27
C ASP A 11 -13.59 -31.62 -0.82
N GLY A 12 -12.37 -31.40 -1.28
CA GLY A 12 -12.00 -30.37 -2.27
C GLY A 12 -12.26 -28.91 -1.89
N SER A 13 -12.56 -28.56 -0.63
CA SER A 13 -12.83 -27.15 -0.24
C SER A 13 -12.36 -26.82 1.17
N VAL A 14 -11.77 -25.64 1.35
CA VAL A 14 -11.45 -25.05 2.66
C VAL A 14 -11.79 -23.57 2.66
N VAL A 15 -12.49 -23.10 3.70
CA VAL A 15 -12.80 -21.68 3.88
C VAL A 15 -12.49 -21.25 5.31
N LEU A 16 -11.76 -20.14 5.46
CA LEU A 16 -11.42 -19.48 6.71
C LEU A 16 -12.40 -18.33 6.97
N TYR A 17 -13.38 -18.57 7.83
CA TYR A 17 -14.36 -17.56 8.24
C TYR A 17 -13.83 -16.69 9.38
N GLY A 18 -14.28 -15.44 9.43
CA GLY A 18 -13.86 -14.49 10.47
C GLY A 18 -12.56 -13.76 10.16
N VAL A 19 -12.03 -13.88 8.93
CA VAL A 19 -10.96 -12.99 8.45
C VAL A 19 -11.56 -11.58 8.33
N PRO A 20 -10.97 -10.56 8.98
CA PRO A 20 -11.50 -9.21 8.95
C PRO A 20 -11.69 -8.66 7.53
N LYS A 21 -12.79 -7.95 7.29
CA LYS A 21 -13.07 -7.28 6.02
C LYS A 21 -12.01 -6.22 5.72
N VAL A 22 -11.54 -6.17 4.46
CA VAL A 22 -10.69 -5.10 3.94
C VAL A 22 -11.45 -4.27 2.90
N TYR A 23 -11.24 -2.96 2.92
CA TYR A 23 -11.84 -1.96 2.02
C TYR A 23 -11.04 -0.65 2.13
N TYR A 24 -11.20 0.27 1.18
CA TYR A 24 -10.60 1.61 1.30
C TYR A 24 -11.13 2.35 2.54
N GLY A 25 -10.23 2.81 3.40
CA GLY A 25 -10.58 3.42 4.69
C GLY A 25 -10.60 2.42 5.86
N ALA A 26 -10.43 1.13 5.62
CA ALA A 26 -10.31 0.14 6.69
C ALA A 26 -9.15 0.51 7.62
N TYR A 27 -9.43 0.47 8.93
CA TYR A 27 -8.48 0.86 9.98
C TYR A 27 -7.98 2.32 9.89
N GLY A 28 -8.68 3.18 9.13
CA GLY A 28 -8.29 4.57 8.89
C GLY A 28 -7.21 4.73 7.80
N GLY A 29 -6.88 3.67 7.07
CA GLY A 29 -5.87 3.66 6.02
C GLY A 29 -6.43 3.48 4.62
N VAL A 30 -5.62 3.78 3.60
CA VAL A 30 -6.00 3.60 2.18
C VAL A 30 -4.97 2.80 1.37
N THR A 31 -3.87 2.38 1.97
CA THR A 31 -2.86 1.55 1.28
C THR A 31 -3.21 0.05 1.39
N PRO A 32 -3.43 -0.68 0.27
CA PRO A 32 -3.94 -2.05 0.30
C PRO A 32 -3.08 -3.06 1.08
N LEU A 33 -1.77 -3.06 0.87
CA LEU A 33 -0.85 -4.02 1.52
C LEU A 33 -0.93 -4.02 3.07
N PRO A 34 -0.68 -2.89 3.78
CA PRO A 34 -0.76 -2.87 5.24
C PRO A 34 -2.16 -3.17 5.77
N ILE A 35 -3.23 -2.80 5.05
CA ILE A 35 -4.61 -3.17 5.41
C ILE A 35 -4.76 -4.71 5.40
N CYS A 36 -4.31 -5.36 4.33
CA CYS A 36 -4.36 -6.81 4.20
C CYS A 36 -3.48 -7.52 5.24
N VAL A 37 -2.26 -7.01 5.47
CA VAL A 37 -1.33 -7.57 6.45
C VAL A 37 -1.90 -7.48 7.87
N LYS A 38 -2.50 -6.35 8.26
CA LYS A 38 -3.19 -6.20 9.55
C LYS A 38 -4.35 -7.17 9.70
N ALA A 39 -5.20 -7.31 8.67
CA ALA A 39 -6.32 -8.24 8.72
C ALA A 39 -5.86 -9.70 8.88
N VAL A 40 -4.83 -10.11 8.13
CA VAL A 40 -4.23 -11.45 8.25
C VAL A 40 -3.57 -11.65 9.62
N ALA A 41 -2.78 -10.68 10.09
CA ALA A 41 -2.13 -10.74 11.41
C ALA A 41 -3.16 -10.92 12.53
N ASN A 42 -4.21 -10.11 12.53
CA ASN A 42 -5.28 -10.18 13.53
C ASN A 42 -6.00 -11.53 13.50
N TYR A 43 -6.30 -12.07 12.31
CA TYR A 43 -6.88 -13.41 12.18
C TYR A 43 -5.95 -14.50 12.73
N MET A 44 -4.64 -14.34 12.55
CA MET A 44 -3.62 -15.24 13.12
C MET A 44 -3.38 -15.03 14.62
N GLY A 45 -4.12 -14.11 15.27
CA GLY A 45 -3.98 -13.80 16.68
C GLY A 45 -2.78 -12.92 17.03
N ILE A 46 -2.24 -12.20 16.04
CA ILE A 46 -1.15 -11.24 16.19
C ILE A 46 -1.79 -9.85 16.25
N ASP A 47 -1.64 -9.18 17.39
CA ASP A 47 -2.05 -7.77 17.50
C ASP A 47 -1.06 -6.90 16.71
N LEU A 48 -1.59 -6.14 15.76
CA LEU A 48 -0.83 -5.25 14.90
C LEU A 48 -1.63 -3.97 14.68
N ASP A 49 -1.05 -2.82 15.03
CA ASP A 49 -1.64 -1.53 14.69
C ASP A 49 -1.46 -1.19 13.19
N TYR A 50 -2.37 -0.40 12.61
CA TYR A 50 -2.23 -0.02 11.21
C TYR A 50 -1.00 0.86 10.97
N ALA A 51 -0.68 1.79 11.89
CA ALA A 51 0.51 2.62 11.78
C ALA A 51 1.78 1.77 11.79
N GLU A 52 1.84 0.75 12.66
CA GLU A 52 2.93 -0.22 12.68
C GLU A 52 3.01 -1.02 11.37
N ALA A 53 1.86 -1.48 10.83
CA ALA A 53 1.84 -2.24 9.58
C ALA A 53 2.43 -1.47 8.39
N ILE A 54 2.02 -0.22 8.19
CA ILE A 54 2.47 0.60 7.06
C ILE A 54 3.89 1.15 7.24
N VAL A 55 4.32 1.42 8.48
CA VAL A 55 5.69 1.84 8.80
C VAL A 55 6.67 0.68 8.64
N ASN A 56 6.36 -0.49 9.19
CA ASN A 56 7.28 -1.63 9.18
C ASN A 56 7.53 -2.18 7.78
N CYS A 57 6.53 -2.12 6.88
CA CYS A 57 6.72 -2.51 5.49
C CYS A 57 7.43 -1.45 4.64
N GLY A 58 7.68 -0.26 5.18
CA GLY A 58 8.35 0.85 4.50
C GLY A 58 7.42 1.72 3.62
N ALA A 59 6.18 1.27 3.40
CA ALA A 59 5.24 1.98 2.53
C ALA A 59 4.84 3.36 3.08
N ALA A 60 4.95 3.60 4.39
CA ALA A 60 4.69 4.92 5.00
C ALA A 60 5.59 6.02 4.45
N PHE A 61 6.81 5.66 4.04
CA PHE A 61 7.87 6.60 3.64
C PHE A 61 7.96 6.77 2.12
N ARG A 62 7.19 6.01 1.36
CA ARG A 62 7.34 5.94 -0.10
C ARG A 62 6.85 7.21 -0.77
N LEU A 63 7.59 7.67 -1.76
CA LEU A 63 7.03 8.49 -2.82
C LEU A 63 7.80 8.13 -4.08
N THR A 64 7.06 7.76 -5.12
CA THR A 64 7.60 7.41 -6.42
C THR A 64 6.82 8.13 -7.50
N TRP A 65 7.49 8.48 -8.58
CA TRP A 65 6.86 9.13 -9.72
C TRP A 65 7.52 8.67 -11.01
N ASN A 66 6.74 8.17 -11.95
CA ASN A 66 7.18 7.80 -13.28
C ASN A 66 7.49 9.07 -14.08
N GLU A 67 8.76 9.24 -14.49
CA GLU A 67 9.19 10.43 -15.22
C GLU A 67 8.75 10.43 -16.70
N LYS A 68 8.17 9.34 -17.20
CA LYS A 68 7.79 9.18 -18.62
C LYS A 68 6.29 9.29 -18.87
N CYS A 69 5.44 8.97 -17.90
CA CYS A 69 3.99 9.00 -18.08
C CYS A 69 3.21 9.24 -16.79
N TRP A 70 1.94 9.57 -16.96
CA TRP A 70 0.94 9.55 -15.90
C TRP A 70 0.34 8.16 -15.87
N ASP A 71 0.66 7.38 -14.84
CA ASP A 71 0.10 6.05 -14.65
C ASP A 71 -0.39 5.88 -13.21
N GLY A 72 -1.35 4.96 -13.02
CA GLY A 72 -1.89 4.64 -11.69
C GLY A 72 -0.95 3.82 -10.80
N GLY A 73 0.21 3.42 -11.31
CA GLY A 73 1.28 2.79 -10.53
C GLY A 73 2.21 3.82 -9.87
N ASN A 74 2.08 5.10 -10.20
CA ASN A 74 2.66 6.19 -9.44
C ASN A 74 2.27 6.02 -7.98
N VAL A 75 3.25 5.89 -7.09
CA VAL A 75 3.12 5.63 -5.65
C VAL A 75 2.67 4.24 -5.20
N ASP A 76 2.63 3.24 -6.07
CA ASP A 76 2.39 1.85 -5.67
C ASP A 76 3.43 1.40 -4.61
N ALA A 77 2.97 0.67 -3.60
CA ALA A 77 3.80 0.14 -2.52
C ALA A 77 4.95 -0.74 -3.05
N ILE A 78 4.77 -1.44 -4.17
CA ILE A 78 5.78 -2.28 -4.82
C ILE A 78 7.05 -1.50 -5.17
N PHE A 79 6.94 -0.19 -5.43
CA PHE A 79 8.08 0.65 -5.81
C PHE A 79 8.80 1.32 -4.64
N SER A 80 8.39 1.06 -3.39
CA SER A 80 9.02 1.63 -2.18
C SER A 80 10.54 1.35 -2.15
N PHE A 81 10.92 0.11 -2.46
CA PHE A 81 12.31 -0.34 -2.57
C PHE A 81 12.69 -0.59 -4.03
N ASP A 82 13.97 -0.83 -4.30
CA ASP A 82 14.42 -1.17 -5.65
C ASP A 82 14.22 -2.66 -5.98
N ASP A 83 14.29 -3.52 -4.95
CA ASP A 83 13.73 -4.87 -5.02
C ASP A 83 12.21 -4.80 -4.79
N PRO A 84 11.37 -5.12 -5.80
CA PRO A 84 9.92 -5.04 -5.68
C PRO A 84 9.35 -6.02 -4.66
N SER A 85 10.08 -7.08 -4.31
CA SER A 85 9.65 -8.05 -3.30
C SER A 85 9.83 -7.55 -1.86
N LYS A 86 10.70 -6.55 -1.66
CA LYS A 86 11.16 -6.17 -0.33
C LYS A 86 10.07 -5.56 0.53
N VAL A 87 9.14 -4.79 -0.04
CA VAL A 87 8.00 -4.23 0.71
C VAL A 87 7.13 -5.34 1.33
N TYR A 88 6.89 -6.41 0.56
CA TYR A 88 6.12 -7.57 0.99
C TYR A 88 6.87 -8.40 2.03
N ARG A 89 8.18 -8.58 1.81
CA ARG A 89 9.07 -9.23 2.76
C ARG A 89 9.06 -8.52 4.11
N CYS A 90 9.26 -7.20 4.11
CA CYS A 90 9.22 -6.38 5.32
C CYS A 90 7.85 -6.48 6.02
N ALA A 91 6.75 -6.48 5.26
CA ALA A 91 5.42 -6.61 5.84
C ALA A 91 5.23 -7.91 6.63
N ILE A 92 5.76 -9.04 6.14
CA ILE A 92 5.63 -10.35 6.80
C ILE A 92 6.71 -10.56 7.88
N GLU A 93 7.97 -10.29 7.57
CA GLU A 93 9.09 -10.52 8.50
C GLU A 93 9.03 -9.61 9.72
N SER A 94 8.44 -8.41 9.61
CA SER A 94 8.22 -7.53 10.77
C SER A 94 7.32 -8.15 11.84
N LEU A 95 6.46 -9.11 11.47
CA LEU A 95 5.61 -9.86 12.40
C LEU A 95 6.35 -11.00 13.11
N GLY A 96 7.60 -11.29 12.71
CA GLY A 96 8.39 -12.39 13.23
C GLY A 96 8.13 -13.74 12.54
N TYR A 97 7.70 -13.70 11.28
CA TYR A 97 7.41 -14.88 10.45
C TYR A 97 8.28 -14.90 9.20
N GLU A 98 8.56 -16.10 8.68
CA GLU A 98 9.25 -16.25 7.42
C GLU A 98 8.41 -15.74 6.24
N PHE A 99 9.05 -15.05 5.30
CA PHE A 99 8.41 -14.58 4.08
C PHE A 99 8.39 -15.65 3.00
N ASN A 100 7.18 -16.06 2.59
CA ASN A 100 6.96 -16.95 1.46
C ASN A 100 6.19 -16.22 0.36
N MET A 101 6.71 -16.26 -0.87
CA MET A 101 6.06 -15.67 -2.03
C MET A 101 6.30 -16.53 -3.27
N LEU A 102 5.27 -16.64 -4.11
CA LEU A 102 5.35 -17.16 -5.46
C LEU A 102 4.87 -16.06 -6.42
N GLY A 103 5.76 -15.63 -7.30
CA GLY A 103 5.45 -14.68 -8.39
C GLY A 103 5.09 -15.41 -9.68
N ARG A 104 4.20 -14.80 -10.47
CA ARG A 104 3.82 -15.31 -11.79
C ARG A 104 4.86 -14.89 -12.82
N SER A 105 5.31 -15.85 -13.60
CA SER A 105 6.18 -15.65 -14.76
C SER A 105 5.63 -16.41 -15.97
N GLN A 106 6.32 -16.33 -17.11
CA GLN A 106 5.92 -17.09 -18.31
C GLN A 106 5.99 -18.61 -18.13
N SER A 107 6.81 -19.09 -17.20
CA SER A 107 6.97 -20.52 -16.91
C SER A 107 6.17 -20.99 -15.70
N THR A 108 5.41 -20.10 -15.06
CA THR A 108 4.66 -20.45 -13.85
C THR A 108 3.30 -21.01 -14.22
N GLU A 109 3.02 -22.21 -13.73
CA GLU A 109 1.77 -22.92 -14.00
C GLU A 109 0.68 -22.58 -12.97
N LYS A 110 -0.60 -22.67 -13.39
CA LYS A 110 -1.76 -22.47 -12.50
C LYS A 110 -1.70 -23.38 -11.26
N SER A 111 -1.20 -24.61 -11.46
CA SER A 111 -1.07 -25.60 -10.40
C SER A 111 -0.10 -25.17 -9.31
N GLU A 112 0.98 -24.45 -9.61
CA GLU A 112 1.95 -24.00 -8.60
C GLU A 112 1.33 -22.96 -7.66
N PHE A 113 0.58 -22.00 -8.21
CA PHE A 113 -0.19 -21.04 -7.43
C PHE A 113 -1.25 -21.73 -6.58
N LEU A 114 -1.96 -22.68 -7.17
CA LEU A 114 -2.99 -23.44 -6.48
C LEU A 114 -2.40 -24.25 -5.31
N ASP A 115 -1.30 -24.97 -5.53
CA ASP A 115 -0.60 -25.74 -4.51
C ASP A 115 -0.08 -24.82 -3.40
N PHE A 116 0.43 -23.64 -3.78
CA PHE A 116 0.80 -22.62 -2.80
C PHE A 116 -0.40 -22.27 -1.92
N ILE A 117 -1.50 -21.84 -2.53
CA ILE A 117 -2.71 -21.38 -1.84
C ILE A 117 -3.28 -22.47 -0.92
N LYS A 118 -3.51 -23.68 -1.46
CA LYS A 118 -4.10 -24.80 -0.72
C LYS A 118 -3.27 -25.18 0.49
N ALA A 119 -1.95 -25.32 0.33
CA ALA A 119 -1.07 -25.72 1.42
C ALA A 119 -1.10 -24.76 2.63
N ARG A 120 -1.45 -23.47 2.42
CA ARG A 120 -1.55 -22.47 3.50
C ARG A 120 -2.95 -22.44 4.10
N LEU A 121 -3.99 -22.42 3.26
CA LEU A 121 -5.37 -22.44 3.72
C LEU A 121 -5.70 -23.73 4.49
N ASP A 122 -5.13 -24.87 4.06
CA ASP A 122 -5.26 -26.15 4.76
C ASP A 122 -4.60 -26.11 6.15
N LYS A 123 -3.61 -25.23 6.37
CA LYS A 123 -3.02 -24.97 7.69
C LYS A 123 -3.75 -23.88 8.48
N GLY A 124 -4.81 -23.29 7.92
CA GLY A 124 -5.54 -22.20 8.54
C GLY A 124 -4.88 -20.83 8.40
N ILE A 125 -3.99 -20.65 7.41
CA ILE A 125 -3.26 -19.41 7.17
C ILE A 125 -3.86 -18.71 5.94
N PRO A 126 -4.47 -17.52 6.08
CA PRO A 126 -4.92 -16.74 4.94
C PRO A 126 -3.75 -16.35 4.02
N VAL A 127 -4.03 -16.22 2.72
CA VAL A 127 -3.01 -15.89 1.72
C VAL A 127 -3.25 -14.48 1.21
N ILE A 128 -2.20 -13.67 1.10
CA ILE A 128 -2.27 -12.37 0.43
C ILE A 128 -1.96 -12.60 -1.05
N ALA A 129 -2.76 -12.03 -1.94
CA ALA A 129 -2.57 -12.14 -3.38
C ALA A 129 -2.58 -10.75 -4.02
N LEU A 130 -1.80 -10.58 -5.08
CA LEU A 130 -1.76 -9.36 -5.87
C LEU A 130 -2.62 -9.55 -7.12
N GLY A 131 -3.66 -8.72 -7.28
CA GLY A 131 -4.44 -8.60 -8.51
C GLY A 131 -5.48 -9.69 -8.81
N ILE A 132 -6.07 -10.30 -7.78
CA ILE A 132 -7.24 -11.19 -7.98
C ILE A 132 -8.44 -10.41 -8.57
N ILE A 133 -8.68 -9.20 -8.06
CA ILE A 133 -9.71 -8.25 -8.53
C ILE A 133 -9.07 -6.87 -8.62
N GLY A 134 -9.36 -6.15 -9.71
CA GLY A 134 -8.83 -4.80 -9.94
C GLY A 134 -7.35 -4.80 -10.32
N PRO A 135 -6.63 -3.68 -10.07
CA PRO A 135 -5.19 -3.59 -10.33
C PRO A 135 -4.39 -4.63 -9.52
N PRO A 136 -3.09 -4.84 -9.80
CA PRO A 136 -2.22 -5.81 -9.12
C PRO A 136 -1.89 -5.45 -7.65
N GLU A 137 -2.89 -5.02 -6.90
CA GLU A 137 -2.86 -4.61 -5.50
C GLU A 137 -3.23 -5.75 -4.57
N ALA A 138 -2.85 -5.61 -3.30
CA ALA A 138 -3.04 -6.64 -2.28
C ALA A 138 -4.52 -6.88 -1.93
N GLY A 139 -4.95 -8.13 -2.07
CA GLY A 139 -6.18 -8.70 -1.50
C GLY A 139 -5.87 -9.97 -0.69
N ILE A 140 -6.89 -10.53 -0.04
CA ILE A 140 -6.76 -11.72 0.81
C ILE A 140 -7.57 -12.85 0.21
N ILE A 141 -6.96 -14.01 -0.02
CA ILE A 141 -7.64 -15.27 -0.25
C ILE A 141 -7.88 -15.93 1.10
N THR A 142 -9.15 -16.14 1.42
CA THR A 142 -9.63 -16.75 2.67
C THR A 142 -10.09 -18.20 2.47
N GLY A 143 -10.29 -18.63 1.23
CA GLY A 143 -10.77 -19.97 0.96
C GLY A 143 -10.69 -20.39 -0.50
N TYR A 144 -10.91 -21.67 -0.72
CA TYR A 144 -11.05 -22.29 -2.02
C TYR A 144 -12.22 -23.29 -2.02
N ARG A 145 -12.85 -23.44 -3.18
CA ARG A 145 -13.87 -24.46 -3.49
C ARG A 145 -13.51 -25.16 -4.79
N ASP A 146 -14.11 -26.32 -5.04
CA ASP A 146 -13.95 -27.07 -6.30
C ASP A 146 -12.48 -27.38 -6.60
N ASN A 147 -11.76 -27.86 -5.59
CA ASN A 147 -10.31 -28.10 -5.62
C ASN A 147 -9.47 -26.85 -5.95
N GLY A 148 -10.03 -25.67 -5.71
CA GLY A 148 -9.46 -24.35 -5.94
C GLY A 148 -9.56 -23.84 -7.37
N ASN A 149 -10.49 -24.40 -8.15
CA ASN A 149 -11.00 -23.69 -9.31
C ASN A 149 -11.66 -22.37 -8.89
N THR A 150 -12.34 -22.35 -7.75
CA THR A 150 -13.02 -21.18 -7.19
C THR A 150 -12.26 -20.67 -5.96
N LEU A 151 -11.96 -19.36 -5.91
CA LEU A 151 -11.37 -18.70 -4.75
C LEU A 151 -12.36 -17.78 -4.05
N LEU A 152 -12.19 -17.67 -2.73
CA LEU A 152 -12.94 -16.76 -1.88
C LEU A 152 -12.00 -15.83 -1.13
N GLY A 153 -12.45 -14.61 -0.84
CA GLY A 153 -11.60 -13.66 -0.16
C GLY A 153 -12.17 -12.28 0.09
N TRP A 154 -11.28 -11.36 0.47
CA TRP A 154 -11.56 -9.93 0.52
C TRP A 154 -10.63 -9.16 -0.41
N ASN A 155 -11.16 -8.13 -1.07
CA ASN A 155 -10.37 -7.25 -1.91
C ASN A 155 -10.96 -5.83 -1.82
N LEU A 156 -10.11 -4.81 -1.79
CA LEU A 156 -10.54 -3.41 -1.62
C LEU A 156 -11.40 -2.90 -2.78
N PHE A 157 -11.27 -3.52 -3.95
CA PHE A 157 -11.96 -3.18 -5.18
C PHE A 157 -13.19 -4.05 -5.46
N GLN A 158 -13.52 -5.01 -4.58
CA GLN A 158 -14.63 -5.95 -4.84
C GLN A 158 -16.02 -5.29 -4.90
N GLU A 159 -16.17 -4.08 -4.35
CA GLU A 159 -17.41 -3.30 -4.40
C GLU A 159 -17.33 -2.15 -5.43
N VAL A 160 -16.22 -2.03 -6.16
CA VAL A 160 -16.03 -1.00 -7.18
C VAL A 160 -16.50 -1.55 -8.53
N PRO A 161 -17.59 -1.04 -9.12
CA PRO A 161 -18.21 -1.62 -10.32
C PRO A 161 -17.25 -1.81 -11.51
N GLU A 162 -16.30 -0.89 -11.67
CA GLU A 162 -15.29 -0.92 -12.73
C GLU A 162 -14.33 -2.12 -12.62
N TYR A 163 -14.14 -2.66 -11.42
CA TYR A 163 -13.18 -3.73 -11.13
C TYR A 163 -13.84 -5.06 -10.74
N ALA A 164 -15.02 -5.01 -10.10
CA ALA A 164 -15.70 -6.19 -9.59
C ALA A 164 -16.10 -7.19 -10.69
N GLY A 165 -16.30 -6.74 -11.93
CA GLY A 165 -16.54 -7.61 -13.07
C GLY A 165 -17.74 -8.54 -12.84
N THR A 166 -17.51 -9.86 -12.93
CA THR A 166 -18.54 -10.89 -12.73
C THR A 166 -18.33 -11.73 -11.46
N ILE A 167 -17.67 -11.19 -10.43
CA ILE A 167 -17.51 -11.92 -9.17
C ILE A 167 -18.86 -12.14 -8.49
N GLY A 168 -18.99 -13.26 -7.78
CA GLY A 168 -20.08 -13.50 -6.85
C GLY A 168 -19.70 -13.06 -5.43
N PHE A 169 -20.68 -13.15 -4.51
CA PHE A 169 -20.45 -12.96 -3.09
C PHE A 169 -20.98 -14.14 -2.30
N ASP A 170 -20.17 -14.59 -1.35
CA ASP A 170 -20.60 -15.54 -0.33
C ASP A 170 -21.46 -14.83 0.73
N GLU A 171 -22.27 -15.57 1.51
CA GLU A 171 -23.08 -15.00 2.59
C GLU A 171 -22.22 -14.29 3.66
N SER A 172 -20.94 -14.66 3.80
CA SER A 172 -19.96 -13.96 4.63
C SER A 172 -19.53 -12.59 4.11
N GLY A 173 -19.90 -12.25 2.87
CA GLY A 173 -19.47 -11.07 2.14
C GLY A 173 -18.16 -11.24 1.36
N TYR A 174 -17.50 -12.41 1.46
CA TYR A 174 -16.30 -12.69 0.68
C TYR A 174 -16.62 -12.64 -0.82
N TYR A 175 -15.70 -12.11 -1.62
CA TYR A 175 -15.77 -12.29 -3.07
C TYR A 175 -15.71 -13.78 -3.40
N VAL A 176 -16.28 -14.17 -4.53
CA VAL A 176 -16.21 -15.52 -5.09
C VAL A 176 -15.86 -15.40 -6.57
N THR A 177 -14.78 -16.05 -7.01
CA THR A 177 -14.36 -16.00 -8.42
C THR A 177 -13.70 -17.29 -8.88
N ASP A 178 -14.04 -17.72 -10.08
CA ASP A 178 -13.42 -18.84 -10.82
C ASP A 178 -12.47 -18.37 -11.92
N LYS A 179 -12.34 -17.05 -12.12
CA LYS A 179 -11.52 -16.41 -13.17
C LYS A 179 -10.19 -15.85 -12.67
N TRP A 180 -9.80 -16.22 -11.45
CA TRP A 180 -8.64 -15.63 -10.77
C TRP A 180 -7.32 -15.86 -11.52
N TRP A 181 -7.18 -16.98 -12.24
CA TRP A 181 -5.94 -17.27 -12.98
C TRP A 181 -5.89 -16.59 -14.34
N GLU A 182 -7.05 -16.51 -15.00
CA GLU A 182 -7.23 -15.90 -16.32
C GLU A 182 -7.08 -14.37 -16.24
N ASN A 183 -7.31 -13.78 -15.06
CA ASN A 183 -6.90 -12.42 -14.77
C ASN A 183 -5.37 -12.27 -14.87
N ARG A 184 -4.92 -11.41 -15.78
CA ARG A 184 -3.49 -11.17 -16.04
C ARG A 184 -2.82 -10.36 -14.93
N ASP A 185 -3.61 -9.63 -14.16
CA ASP A 185 -3.12 -8.83 -13.03
C ASP A 185 -2.89 -9.69 -11.78
N THR A 186 -3.33 -10.96 -11.78
CA THR A 186 -2.90 -11.94 -10.77
C THR A 186 -1.42 -12.25 -10.95
N VAL A 187 -0.57 -11.57 -10.18
CA VAL A 187 0.89 -11.58 -10.37
C VAL A 187 1.66 -12.23 -9.23
N ALA A 188 1.10 -12.36 -8.02
CA ALA A 188 1.78 -13.03 -6.92
C ALA A 188 0.82 -13.53 -5.83
N VAL A 189 1.27 -14.54 -5.10
CA VAL A 189 0.69 -14.98 -3.82
C VAL A 189 1.76 -15.05 -2.75
N MET A 190 1.41 -14.69 -1.52
CA MET A 190 2.32 -14.65 -0.38
C MET A 190 1.61 -14.97 0.93
N SER A 191 2.36 -15.40 1.94
CA SER A 191 1.80 -15.79 3.23
C SER A 191 2.82 -15.70 4.35
N LEU A 192 2.34 -15.64 5.59
CA LEU A 192 3.16 -15.93 6.76
C LEU A 192 3.65 -17.39 6.68
N GLY A 193 4.96 -17.59 6.81
CA GLY A 193 5.61 -18.89 6.89
C GLY A 193 5.67 -19.44 8.32
N GLU A 194 6.77 -20.10 8.66
CA GLU A 194 7.00 -20.54 10.04
C GLU A 194 7.31 -19.33 10.95
N ALA A 195 7.00 -19.47 12.23
CA ALA A 195 7.32 -18.45 13.22
C ALA A 195 8.84 -18.42 13.43
N ALA A 196 9.51 -17.39 12.91
CA ALA A 196 10.93 -17.16 13.08
C ALA A 196 11.28 -16.54 14.45
N GLY A 197 10.28 -15.94 15.12
CA GLY A 197 10.39 -15.40 16.49
C GLY A 197 11.16 -14.08 16.61
N LYS A 198 11.67 -13.53 15.51
CA LYS A 198 12.41 -12.26 15.49
C LYS A 198 11.62 -11.19 14.73
N LYS A 199 10.99 -10.29 15.48
CA LYS A 199 10.35 -9.09 14.92
C LYS A 199 11.41 -8.05 14.52
N PHE A 200 11.02 -7.10 13.68
CA PHE A 200 11.89 -5.98 13.33
C PHE A 200 12.23 -5.15 14.57
N THR A 201 13.49 -4.71 14.63
CA THR A 201 13.94 -3.74 15.62
C THR A 201 13.67 -2.33 15.12
N LEU A 202 13.66 -1.35 16.02
CA LEU A 202 13.60 0.06 15.63
C LEU A 202 14.72 0.42 14.64
N LYS A 203 15.93 -0.12 14.83
CA LYS A 203 17.05 0.06 13.91
C LYS A 203 16.69 -0.37 12.48
N THR A 204 16.11 -1.57 12.33
CA THR A 204 15.66 -2.09 11.03
C THR A 204 14.61 -1.20 10.38
N VAL A 205 13.65 -0.69 11.16
CA VAL A 205 12.62 0.23 10.67
C VAL A 205 13.24 1.54 10.17
N VAL A 206 14.18 2.11 10.93
CA VAL A 206 14.89 3.35 10.56
C VAL A 206 15.77 3.15 9.32
N GLU A 207 16.51 2.04 9.22
CA GLU A 207 17.30 1.70 8.04
C GLU A 207 16.43 1.59 6.79
N ASN A 208 15.28 0.92 6.89
CA ASN A 208 14.32 0.82 5.79
C ASN A 208 13.73 2.19 5.41
N ALA A 209 13.37 3.02 6.38
CA ALA A 209 12.87 4.37 6.12
C ALA A 209 13.89 5.22 5.36
N ILE A 210 15.15 5.20 5.81
CA ILE A 210 16.27 5.89 5.14
C ILE A 210 16.42 5.41 3.70
N GLU A 211 16.42 4.09 3.47
CA GLU A 211 16.53 3.54 2.12
C GLU A 211 15.39 4.00 1.20
N VAL A 212 14.15 3.93 1.68
CA VAL A 212 12.96 4.35 0.90
C VAL A 212 13.01 5.83 0.57
N MET A 213 13.35 6.68 1.54
CA MET A 213 13.33 8.15 1.39
C MET A 213 14.54 8.70 0.62
N THR A 214 15.64 7.94 0.56
CA THR A 214 16.86 8.38 -0.14
C THR A 214 16.57 8.67 -1.61
N PRO A 215 16.83 9.91 -2.09
CA PRO A 215 16.56 10.29 -3.47
C PRO A 215 17.36 9.44 -4.46
N ARG A 216 16.64 8.78 -5.38
CA ARG A 216 17.26 7.93 -6.42
C ARG A 216 16.33 7.73 -7.61
N ARG A 217 16.86 7.10 -8.66
CA ARG A 217 16.10 6.63 -9.83
C ARG A 217 16.25 5.13 -9.95
N ALA A 218 15.15 4.43 -10.22
CA ALA A 218 15.17 3.00 -10.52
C ALA A 218 14.18 2.72 -11.65
N GLY A 219 14.69 2.22 -12.78
CA GLY A 219 13.92 2.12 -14.01
C GLY A 219 13.40 3.49 -14.45
N ASP A 220 12.09 3.57 -14.68
CA ASP A 220 11.41 4.79 -15.14
C ASP A 220 10.95 5.70 -14.00
N HIS A 221 11.18 5.30 -12.74
CA HIS A 221 10.67 5.98 -11.56
C HIS A 221 11.76 6.81 -10.86
N ALA A 222 11.45 8.06 -10.59
CA ALA A 222 12.10 8.85 -9.55
C ALA A 222 11.53 8.47 -8.18
N LYS A 223 12.37 8.49 -7.14
CA LYS A 223 12.02 8.11 -5.76
C LYS A 223 12.48 9.14 -4.75
N GLY A 224 11.78 9.22 -3.61
CA GLY A 224 12.13 10.13 -2.52
C GLY A 224 12.10 11.60 -2.96
N GLY A 225 13.13 12.37 -2.60
CA GLY A 225 13.27 13.78 -3.00
C GLY A 225 13.13 14.04 -4.51
N TYR A 226 13.62 13.12 -5.36
CA TYR A 226 13.51 13.26 -6.82
C TYR A 226 12.09 13.01 -7.33
N ALA A 227 11.28 12.23 -6.62
CA ALA A 227 9.88 12.01 -6.98
C ALA A 227 9.07 13.31 -6.80
N TYR A 228 9.34 14.09 -5.75
CA TYR A 228 8.74 15.42 -5.59
C TYR A 228 9.08 16.36 -6.74
N ASP A 229 10.34 16.38 -7.19
CA ASP A 229 10.76 17.21 -8.33
C ASP A 229 10.07 16.79 -9.64
N ALA A 230 9.95 15.48 -9.87
CA ALA A 230 9.29 14.92 -11.03
C ALA A 230 7.77 15.20 -11.01
N TRP A 231 7.12 14.96 -9.88
CA TRP A 231 5.70 15.24 -9.67
C TRP A 231 5.38 16.72 -9.89
N LYS A 232 6.15 17.61 -9.26
CA LYS A 232 6.01 19.06 -9.45
C LYS A 232 6.17 19.46 -10.91
N ARG A 233 7.18 18.93 -11.59
CA ARG A 233 7.40 19.21 -13.02
C ARG A 233 6.19 18.78 -13.84
N ALA A 234 5.65 17.59 -13.59
CA ALA A 234 4.50 17.06 -14.30
C ALA A 234 3.24 17.92 -14.10
N ILE A 235 2.92 18.32 -12.86
CA ILE A 235 1.73 19.16 -12.61
C ILE A 235 1.89 20.59 -13.16
N LEU A 236 3.12 21.10 -13.28
CA LEU A 236 3.37 22.45 -13.76
C LEU A 236 3.62 22.52 -15.27
N ASP A 237 3.63 21.38 -15.97
CA ASP A 237 3.79 21.33 -17.41
C ASP A 237 2.46 21.63 -18.12
N GLU A 238 2.35 22.81 -18.72
CA GLU A 238 1.14 23.24 -19.43
C GLU A 238 0.81 22.38 -20.65
N SER A 239 1.79 21.67 -21.21
CA SER A 239 1.52 20.71 -22.29
C SER A 239 0.70 19.51 -21.80
N GLN A 240 0.69 19.24 -20.49
CA GLN A 240 -0.11 18.20 -19.85
C GLN A 240 -1.53 18.66 -19.49
N PHE A 241 -1.88 19.94 -19.70
CA PHE A 241 -3.18 20.52 -19.34
C PHE A 241 -3.72 21.42 -20.46
N GLY A 242 -3.77 20.90 -21.68
CA GLY A 242 -4.28 21.62 -22.84
C GLY A 242 -5.75 22.05 -22.66
N LYS A 243 -6.11 23.22 -23.23
CA LYS A 243 -7.48 23.79 -23.13
C LYS A 243 -8.58 22.88 -23.68
N ASP A 244 -8.24 22.05 -24.67
CA ASP A 244 -9.16 21.11 -25.32
C ASP A 244 -8.92 19.66 -24.86
N MET A 245 -8.33 19.47 -23.68
CA MET A 245 -8.08 18.13 -23.14
C MET A 245 -9.40 17.35 -23.00
N ILE A 246 -9.41 16.14 -23.56
CA ILE A 246 -10.55 15.23 -23.43
C ILE A 246 -10.67 14.73 -21.97
N ARG A 247 -11.91 14.53 -21.52
CA ARG A 247 -12.23 14.10 -20.14
C ARG A 247 -11.42 12.88 -19.66
N PRO A 248 -11.17 11.81 -20.47
CA PRO A 248 -10.39 10.67 -19.99
C PRO A 248 -8.94 10.99 -19.62
N LEU A 249 -8.28 11.90 -20.34
CA LEU A 249 -6.92 12.32 -19.99
C LEU A 249 -6.90 13.13 -18.70
N LEU A 250 -7.88 14.02 -18.50
CA LEU A 250 -7.99 14.78 -17.26
C LEU A 250 -8.34 13.87 -16.07
N ALA A 251 -9.15 12.82 -16.30
CA ALA A 251 -9.42 11.77 -15.32
C ALA A 251 -8.13 11.04 -14.89
N GLU A 252 -7.26 10.69 -15.85
CA GLU A 252 -5.94 10.13 -15.54
C GLU A 252 -5.09 11.10 -14.70
N ARG A 253 -5.05 12.39 -15.06
CA ARG A 253 -4.30 13.41 -14.29
C ARG A 253 -4.78 13.52 -12.84
N ILE A 254 -6.10 13.61 -12.63
CA ILE A 254 -6.63 13.72 -11.26
C ILE A 254 -6.41 12.44 -10.47
N MET A 255 -6.47 11.27 -11.11
CA MET A 255 -6.21 9.99 -10.45
C MET A 255 -4.78 9.94 -9.91
N CYS A 256 -3.77 10.17 -10.77
CA CYS A 256 -2.37 10.16 -10.33
C CYS A 256 -2.07 11.26 -9.29
N GLN A 257 -2.63 12.46 -9.46
CA GLN A 257 -2.49 13.53 -8.48
C GLN A 257 -3.09 13.14 -7.14
N ALA A 258 -4.28 12.53 -7.14
CA ALA A 258 -4.96 12.11 -5.92
C ALA A 258 -4.25 10.94 -5.24
N ASP A 259 -3.76 9.96 -5.99
CA ASP A 259 -2.99 8.85 -5.43
C ASP A 259 -1.69 9.35 -4.77
N ALA A 260 -1.01 10.34 -5.36
CA ALA A 260 0.14 10.97 -4.72
C ALA A 260 -0.22 11.70 -3.41
N MET A 261 -1.36 12.41 -3.38
CA MET A 261 -1.84 13.03 -2.14
C MET A 261 -2.20 11.97 -1.09
N ASP A 262 -2.91 10.91 -1.47
CA ASP A 262 -3.33 9.81 -0.58
C ASP A 262 -2.11 9.08 -0.02
N CYS A 263 -1.09 8.83 -0.84
CA CYS A 263 0.18 8.25 -0.43
C CYS A 263 0.85 9.04 0.69
N LEU A 264 0.93 10.37 0.53
CA LEU A 264 1.53 11.24 1.53
C LEU A 264 0.64 11.38 2.76
N ALA A 265 -0.67 11.57 2.58
CA ALA A 265 -1.62 11.74 3.66
C ALA A 265 -1.69 10.49 4.54
N ASP A 266 -1.82 9.30 3.94
CA ASP A 266 -1.85 8.02 4.67
C ASP A 266 -0.47 7.69 5.24
N GLY A 267 0.55 7.68 4.39
CA GLY A 267 1.90 7.25 4.79
C GLY A 267 2.50 8.15 5.87
N ARG A 268 2.54 9.47 5.66
CA ARG A 268 3.18 10.37 6.63
C ARG A 268 2.33 10.62 7.86
N ASN A 269 1.00 10.50 7.78
CA ASN A 269 0.19 10.48 8.99
C ASN A 269 0.58 9.31 9.89
N ASN A 270 0.69 8.10 9.34
CA ASN A 270 1.02 6.93 10.13
C ASN A 270 2.47 6.94 10.62
N ALA A 271 3.41 7.48 9.83
CA ALA A 271 4.78 7.73 10.32
C ALA A 271 4.81 8.74 11.47
N TYR A 272 4.04 9.83 11.39
CA TYR A 272 3.86 10.78 12.48
C TYR A 272 3.34 10.11 13.74
N GLU A 273 2.25 9.33 13.63
CA GLU A 273 1.65 8.61 14.75
C GLU A 273 2.65 7.65 15.41
N TYR A 274 3.38 6.88 14.60
CA TYR A 274 4.40 5.94 15.08
C TYR A 274 5.53 6.64 15.84
N PHE A 275 6.14 7.67 15.26
CA PHE A 275 7.25 8.39 15.91
C PHE A 275 6.78 9.21 17.12
N ARG A 276 5.54 9.71 17.12
CA ARG A 276 4.95 10.37 18.29
C ARG A 276 4.78 9.40 19.46
N LYS A 277 4.27 8.19 19.19
CA LYS A 277 4.19 7.12 20.21
C LYS A 277 5.57 6.82 20.81
N LEU A 278 6.60 6.68 19.98
CA LEU A 278 7.98 6.49 20.46
C LEU A 278 8.49 7.66 21.31
N ALA A 279 8.16 8.90 20.94
CA ALA A 279 8.53 10.09 21.71
C ALA A 279 7.85 10.10 23.09
N ASP A 280 6.59 9.67 23.18
CA ASP A 280 5.84 9.57 24.43
C ASP A 280 6.42 8.48 25.35
N GLU A 281 6.82 7.35 24.78
CA GLU A 281 7.39 6.20 25.49
C GLU A 281 8.87 6.43 25.89
N SER A 282 9.63 7.23 25.14
CA SER A 282 11.07 7.44 25.32
C SER A 282 11.45 8.93 25.28
N ARG A 283 11.04 9.67 26.32
CA ARG A 283 11.23 11.13 26.42
C ARG A 283 12.69 11.61 26.38
N GLU A 284 13.65 10.72 26.62
CA GLU A 284 15.09 11.03 26.57
C GLU A 284 15.64 11.13 25.14
N GLN A 285 14.92 10.61 24.14
CA GLN A 285 15.31 10.66 22.74
C GLN A 285 14.52 11.74 21.99
N PRO A 286 15.03 13.00 21.93
CA PRO A 286 14.29 14.11 21.34
C PRO A 286 14.10 13.98 19.82
N LEU A 287 14.89 13.13 19.15
CA LEU A 287 14.79 12.94 17.70
C LEU A 287 13.43 12.35 17.29
N PHE A 288 12.77 11.54 18.12
CA PHE A 288 11.46 10.98 17.80
C PHE A 288 10.41 12.06 17.57
N GLY A 289 10.32 13.03 18.47
CA GLY A 289 9.39 14.15 18.34
C GLY A 289 9.70 15.01 17.10
N GLN A 290 10.99 15.31 16.87
CA GLN A 290 11.42 16.10 15.71
C GLN A 290 11.10 15.42 14.38
N ILE A 291 11.32 14.10 14.28
CA ILE A 291 10.97 13.29 13.11
C ILE A 291 9.46 13.31 12.90
N ALA A 292 8.68 13.07 13.97
CA ALA A 292 7.23 13.10 13.90
C ALA A 292 6.74 14.45 13.34
N GLU A 293 7.22 15.57 13.89
CA GLU A 293 6.85 16.92 13.41
C GLU A 293 7.05 17.10 11.90
N GLN A 294 8.15 16.59 11.34
CA GLN A 294 8.39 16.68 9.89
C GLN A 294 7.35 15.89 9.09
N PHE A 295 7.04 14.65 9.48
CA PHE A 295 5.99 13.88 8.83
C PHE A 295 4.59 14.51 9.00
N GLY A 296 4.32 15.13 10.15
CA GLY A 296 3.10 15.90 10.40
C GLY A 296 2.93 17.10 9.46
N GLU A 297 4.02 17.78 9.12
CA GLU A 297 4.00 18.89 8.15
C GLU A 297 3.66 18.39 6.73
N VAL A 298 4.22 17.26 6.31
CA VAL A 298 3.92 16.64 5.00
C VAL A 298 2.44 16.25 4.91
N LYS A 299 1.91 15.56 5.93
CA LYS A 299 0.48 15.24 6.04
C LYS A 299 -0.38 16.51 5.91
N THR A 300 -0.01 17.56 6.64
CA THR A 300 -0.75 18.83 6.65
C THR A 300 -0.76 19.48 5.26
N CYS A 301 0.37 19.42 4.53
CA CYS A 301 0.46 19.90 3.16
C CYS A 301 -0.41 19.06 2.21
N ALA A 302 -0.40 17.73 2.31
CA ALA A 302 -1.28 16.86 1.51
C ALA A 302 -2.77 17.20 1.75
N ILE A 303 -3.17 17.45 3.00
CA ILE A 303 -4.54 17.88 3.32
C ILE A 303 -4.91 19.20 2.63
N LYS A 304 -3.99 20.17 2.62
CA LYS A 304 -4.18 21.45 1.91
C LYS A 304 -4.30 21.27 0.39
N MET A 305 -3.61 20.29 -0.19
CA MET A 305 -3.76 19.99 -1.62
C MET A 305 -5.18 19.52 -1.95
N TYR A 306 -5.81 18.66 -1.13
CA TYR A 306 -7.23 18.30 -1.31
C TYR A 306 -8.14 19.53 -1.22
N GLN A 307 -7.87 20.44 -0.27
CA GLN A 307 -8.67 21.65 -0.09
C GLN A 307 -8.61 22.55 -1.31
N ILE A 308 -7.44 22.70 -1.95
CA ILE A 308 -7.29 23.45 -3.21
C ILE A 308 -8.15 22.85 -4.32
N LEU A 309 -8.21 21.51 -4.40
CA LEU A 309 -9.04 20.81 -5.39
C LEU A 309 -10.53 20.75 -4.99
N GLY A 310 -10.87 21.23 -3.79
CA GLY A 310 -12.23 21.24 -3.28
C GLY A 310 -12.73 19.88 -2.77
N GLY A 311 -11.83 18.95 -2.44
CA GLY A 311 -12.13 17.65 -1.82
C GLY A 311 -11.24 16.49 -2.33
N TRP A 312 -11.49 15.28 -1.82
CA TRP A 312 -10.74 14.05 -2.13
C TRP A 312 -11.45 13.15 -3.15
N GLU A 313 -12.67 13.49 -3.58
CA GLU A 313 -13.61 12.60 -4.27
C GLU A 313 -13.25 12.33 -5.75
N ARG A 314 -12.23 13.00 -6.29
CA ARG A 314 -11.71 12.83 -7.67
C ARG A 314 -12.76 13.02 -8.78
N GLY A 315 -13.87 13.69 -8.48
CA GLY A 315 -14.99 13.90 -9.40
C GLY A 315 -14.76 15.07 -10.38
N GLU A 316 -15.80 15.41 -11.15
CA GLU A 316 -15.75 16.49 -12.16
C GLU A 316 -15.30 17.83 -11.57
N LYS A 317 -15.72 18.14 -10.33
CA LYS A 317 -15.27 19.33 -9.60
C LYS A 317 -13.76 19.35 -9.39
N GLN A 318 -13.19 18.27 -8.87
CA GLN A 318 -11.74 18.17 -8.61
C GLN A 318 -10.94 18.15 -9.92
N MET A 319 -11.46 17.50 -10.97
CA MET A 319 -10.87 17.53 -12.31
C MET A 319 -10.76 18.95 -12.86
N GLN A 320 -11.85 19.72 -12.81
CA GLN A 320 -11.86 21.12 -13.24
C GLN A 320 -10.89 21.96 -12.39
N ALA A 321 -10.91 21.79 -11.07
CA ALA A 321 -9.99 22.50 -10.19
C ALA A 321 -8.52 22.19 -10.50
N LEU A 322 -8.17 20.94 -10.85
CA LEU A 322 -6.81 20.58 -11.25
C LEU A 322 -6.42 21.18 -12.62
N ALA A 323 -7.39 21.36 -13.52
CA ALA A 323 -7.17 22.00 -14.83
C ALA A 323 -6.85 23.50 -14.73
N GLU A 324 -7.15 24.15 -13.60
CA GLU A 324 -6.79 25.55 -13.36
C GLU A 324 -5.30 25.71 -13.01
N ARG A 325 -4.60 26.60 -13.74
CA ARG A 325 -3.15 26.81 -13.59
C ARG A 325 -2.81 27.30 -12.18
N GLU A 326 -3.59 28.23 -11.65
CA GLU A 326 -3.39 28.85 -10.35
C GLU A 326 -3.39 27.78 -9.25
N ASN A 327 -4.32 26.83 -9.32
CA ASN A 327 -4.40 25.71 -8.37
C ASN A 327 -3.16 24.81 -8.48
N ARG A 328 -2.70 24.48 -9.69
CA ARG A 328 -1.48 23.68 -9.87
C ARG A 328 -0.24 24.39 -9.36
N VAL A 329 -0.16 25.72 -9.50
CA VAL A 329 0.93 26.52 -8.93
C VAL A 329 0.93 26.47 -7.40
N GLU A 330 -0.23 26.58 -6.76
CA GLU A 330 -0.33 26.45 -5.30
C GLU A 330 0.00 25.04 -4.81
N ILE A 331 -0.46 24.01 -5.53
CA ILE A 331 -0.07 22.61 -5.26
C ILE A 331 1.45 22.45 -5.40
N GLY A 332 2.06 23.03 -6.44
CA GLY A 332 3.52 22.99 -6.65
C GLY A 332 4.31 23.58 -5.48
N LYS A 333 3.80 24.64 -4.84
CA LYS A 333 4.41 25.19 -3.61
C LYS A 333 4.26 24.26 -2.41
N LEU A 334 3.13 23.56 -2.30
CA LEU A 334 2.93 22.56 -1.24
C LEU A 334 3.84 21.33 -1.48
N ILE A 335 4.08 20.94 -2.72
CA ILE A 335 5.04 19.89 -3.07
C ILE A 335 6.45 20.25 -2.60
N ASP A 336 6.91 21.49 -2.82
CA ASP A 336 8.21 21.95 -2.31
C ASP A 336 8.30 21.87 -0.78
N LYS A 337 7.21 22.21 -0.08
CA LYS A 337 7.14 22.11 1.38
C LYS A 337 7.20 20.67 1.86
N CYS A 338 6.46 19.77 1.23
CA CYS A 338 6.52 18.33 1.52
C CYS A 338 7.95 17.82 1.34
N LYS A 339 8.59 18.15 0.21
CA LYS A 339 9.98 17.76 -0.07
C LYS A 339 10.93 18.23 1.03
N ALA A 340 10.88 19.51 1.39
CA ALA A 340 11.76 20.07 2.41
C ALA A 340 11.55 19.44 3.80
N ALA A 341 10.31 19.06 4.15
CA ALA A 341 10.02 18.37 5.40
C ALA A 341 10.51 16.92 5.37
N ASP A 342 10.27 16.16 4.30
CA ASP A 342 10.78 14.79 4.14
C ASP A 342 12.32 14.76 4.10
N GLU A 343 12.99 15.73 3.48
CA GLU A 343 14.47 15.84 3.48
C GLU A 343 15.01 16.07 4.90
N LYS A 344 14.36 16.93 5.69
CA LYS A 344 14.71 17.11 7.11
C LYS A 344 14.46 15.85 7.93
N ALA A 345 13.34 15.16 7.67
CA ALA A 345 13.04 13.88 8.34
C ALA A 345 14.13 12.84 8.04
N LEU A 346 14.58 12.76 6.79
CA LEU A 346 15.68 11.88 6.38
C LEU A 346 16.99 12.19 7.12
N ASP A 347 17.38 13.46 7.22
CA ASP A 347 18.56 13.88 8.00
C ASP A 347 18.44 13.50 9.48
N LEU A 348 17.25 13.64 10.06
CA LEU A 348 16.99 13.26 11.45
C LEU A 348 17.00 11.75 11.64
N LEU A 349 16.48 10.97 10.70
CA LEU A 349 16.55 9.51 10.71
C LEU A 349 18.01 9.02 10.67
N HIS A 350 18.87 9.64 9.87
CA HIS A 350 20.30 9.33 9.87
C HIS A 350 20.96 9.61 11.23
N LYS A 351 20.63 10.72 11.88
CA LYS A 351 21.11 11.02 13.23
C LYS A 351 20.58 10.03 14.26
N LEU A 352 19.31 9.66 14.16
CA LEU A 352 18.70 8.67 15.03
C LEU A 352 19.42 7.33 14.88
N LEU A 353 19.69 6.88 13.66
CA LEU A 353 20.40 5.63 13.40
C LEU A 353 21.81 5.59 14.02
N GLN A 354 22.50 6.72 14.10
CA GLN A 354 23.80 6.81 14.77
C GLN A 354 23.72 6.68 16.31
N SER A 355 22.53 6.87 16.88
CA SER A 355 22.26 6.78 18.32
C SER A 355 21.60 5.47 18.76
N LEU A 356 21.23 4.61 17.82
CA LEU A 356 20.66 3.27 18.04
C LEU A 356 21.76 2.20 17.97
#